data_AF-A0A920EP07-F1
#
_entry.id   AF-A0A920EP07-F1
#
_cell.length_a   1.000
_cell.length_b   1.000
_cell.length_c   1.000
_cell.angle_alpha   90.00
_cell.angle_beta   90.00
_cell.angle_gamma   90.00
#
_symmetry.space_group_name_H-M   'P 1'
#
loop_
_entity.id
_entity.type
_entity.pdbx_description
1 polymer ?
#
loop_
_entity_poly.entity_id
_entity_poly.type
_entity_poly.pdbx_seq_one_letter_code
_entity_poly.pdbx_strand_id
1 'polypeptide(L)'
;MTVARWSDLPSRLYSASVLGLAGFLAMFFGGLFLLVTVVGLVFVMHYELAKMQSPLFLEAPIYSSIAALITILFLTYADFWILSLSILAVSLICQYFLMSTQKLLGTLYSMIIILGGFYIIELRGDFGILFVAWVVCLVIVTDTFGYFGGRLLGGPKFFISISPNKTWAGVLSGWAGAFLCTYFFMEFNAFTDFTLNAQTLFLFAIYLFWLTSW
;
A
#
# COMPACT_ATOMS: atom_id res chain seq x y z
N MET A 1 31.72 1.21 -19.60
CA MET A 1 31.59 -0.11 -18.94
C MET A 1 30.15 -0.55 -19.11
N THR A 2 29.91 -1.63 -19.86
CA THR A 2 28.55 -2.18 -20.03
C THR A 2 28.19 -2.90 -18.74
N VAL A 3 27.37 -2.26 -17.90
CA VAL A 3 26.87 -2.84 -16.64
C VAL A 3 26.18 -4.16 -16.97
N ALA A 4 26.63 -5.26 -16.36
CA ALA A 4 26.03 -6.57 -16.57
C ALA A 4 24.55 -6.50 -16.19
N ARG A 5 23.68 -7.06 -17.03
CA ARG A 5 22.20 -6.97 -16.98
C ARG A 5 21.55 -7.35 -15.62
N TRP A 6 22.32 -7.91 -14.69
CA TRP A 6 21.89 -8.48 -13.42
C TRP A 6 22.76 -8.07 -12.20
N SER A 7 23.71 -7.14 -12.35
CA SER A 7 24.59 -6.74 -11.23
C SER A 7 23.84 -6.13 -10.04
N ASP A 8 22.68 -5.54 -10.29
CA ASP A 8 21.86 -4.90 -9.25
C ASP A 8 20.91 -5.87 -8.55
N LEU A 9 20.74 -7.09 -9.10
CA LEU A 9 19.80 -8.08 -8.59
C LEU A 9 20.10 -8.53 -7.14
N PRO A 10 21.35 -8.87 -6.76
CA PRO A 10 21.63 -9.29 -5.38
C PRO A 10 21.38 -8.18 -4.35
N SER A 11 21.68 -6.92 -4.68
CA SER A 11 21.40 -5.78 -3.80
C SER A 11 19.90 -5.58 -3.58
N ARG A 12 19.09 -5.71 -4.64
CA ARG A 12 17.62 -5.62 -4.56
C ARG A 12 17.00 -6.79 -3.81
N LEU A 13 17.53 -8.01 -4.00
CA LEU A 13 17.06 -9.19 -3.27
C LEU A 13 17.35 -9.07 -1.77
N TYR A 14 18.52 -8.55 -1.41
CA TYR A 14 18.87 -8.34 -0.01
C TYR A 14 17.95 -7.30 0.65
N SER A 15 17.77 -6.12 0.02
CA SER A 15 16.88 -5.09 0.57
C SER A 15 15.43 -5.55 0.64
N ALA A 16 14.93 -6.26 -0.38
CA ALA A 16 13.59 -6.85 -0.36
C ALA A 16 13.43 -7.89 0.75
N SER A 17 14.43 -8.72 0.99
CA SER A 17 14.40 -9.73 2.06
C SER A 17 14.37 -9.08 3.44
N VAL A 18 15.19 -8.04 3.66
CA VAL A 18 15.22 -7.29 4.93
C VAL A 18 13.88 -6.59 5.18
N LEU A 19 13.33 -5.91 4.16
CA LEU A 19 12.04 -5.23 4.27
C LEU A 19 10.88 -6.23 4.46
N GLY A 20 10.92 -7.37 3.75
CA GLY A 20 9.94 -8.44 3.90
C GLY A 20 9.95 -9.04 5.31
N LEU A 21 11.12 -9.29 5.88
CA LEU A 21 11.27 -9.75 7.26
C LEU A 21 10.78 -8.70 8.26
N ALA A 22 11.13 -7.43 8.08
CA ALA A 22 10.66 -6.36 8.96
C ALA A 22 9.12 -6.23 8.93
N GLY A 23 8.52 -6.27 7.74
CA GLY A 23 7.06 -6.26 7.58
C GLY A 23 6.40 -7.49 8.21
N PHE A 24 6.98 -8.68 8.01
CA PHE A 24 6.50 -9.91 8.64
C PHE A 24 6.53 -9.82 10.16
N LEU A 25 7.64 -9.37 10.75
CA LEU A 25 7.78 -9.22 12.21
C LEU A 25 6.78 -8.20 12.75
N ALA A 26 6.58 -7.08 12.06
CA ALA A 26 5.59 -6.07 12.45
C ALA A 26 4.16 -6.64 12.47
N MET A 27 3.79 -7.43 11.46
CA MET A 27 2.48 -8.12 11.41
C MET A 27 2.36 -9.24 12.46
N PHE A 28 3.46 -9.95 12.72
CA PHE A 28 3.50 -11.06 13.67
C PHE A 28 3.27 -10.59 15.10
N PHE A 29 4.07 -9.63 15.57
CA PHE A 29 3.94 -9.09 16.92
C PHE A 29 2.70 -8.20 17.09
N GLY A 30 2.27 -7.49 16.04
CA GLY A 30 1.08 -6.63 16.12
C GLY A 30 1.21 -5.49 17.14
N GLY A 31 0.07 -4.91 17.52
CA GLY A 31 -0.02 -3.90 18.58
C GLY A 31 0.93 -2.72 18.37
N LEU A 32 1.71 -2.39 19.41
CA LEU A 32 2.67 -1.28 19.37
C LEU A 32 3.75 -1.44 18.29
N PHE A 33 4.20 -2.67 18.00
CA PHE A 33 5.21 -2.91 16.96
C PHE A 33 4.67 -2.59 15.57
N LEU A 34 3.44 -3.01 15.27
CA LEU A 34 2.77 -2.65 14.02
C LEU A 34 2.55 -1.14 13.94
N LEU A 35 2.05 -0.52 15.02
CA LEU A 35 1.78 0.91 15.09
C LEU A 35 3.04 1.72 14.77
N VAL A 36 4.16 1.47 15.45
CA VAL A 36 5.43 2.21 15.24
C VAL A 36 5.93 2.01 13.81
N THR A 37 5.83 0.79 13.27
CA THR A 37 6.26 0.49 11.90
C THR A 37 5.42 1.25 10.88
N VAL A 38 4.09 1.19 10.99
CA VAL A 38 3.16 1.86 10.06
C VAL A 38 3.28 3.37 10.15
N VAL A 39 3.37 3.93 11.36
CA VAL A 39 3.60 5.37 11.58
C VAL A 39 4.91 5.81 10.93
N GLY A 40 5.98 5.04 11.08
CA GLY A 40 7.27 5.30 10.44
C GLY A 40 7.17 5.27 8.91
N LEU A 41 6.46 4.31 8.33
CA LEU A 41 6.23 4.24 6.89
C LEU A 41 5.40 5.42 6.38
N VAL A 42 4.33 5.79 7.09
CA VAL A 42 3.49 6.96 6.76
C VAL A 42 4.30 8.26 6.80
N PHE A 43 5.18 8.40 7.79
CA PHE A 43 6.11 9.53 7.90
C PHE A 43 7.04 9.60 6.67
N VAL A 44 7.71 8.50 6.32
CA VAL A 44 8.62 8.47 5.16
C VAL A 44 7.88 8.73 3.84
N MET A 45 6.69 8.15 3.67
CA MET A 45 5.89 8.37 2.46
C MET A 45 5.43 9.83 2.32
N HIS A 46 5.04 10.48 3.42
CA HIS A 46 4.68 11.91 3.39
C HIS A 46 5.88 12.81 3.14
N TYR A 47 7.05 12.46 3.69
CA TYR A 47 8.29 13.19 3.43
C TYR A 47 8.59 13.23 1.94
N GLU A 48 8.59 12.08 1.27
CA GLU A 48 8.85 11.99 -0.16
C GLU A 48 7.74 12.64 -1.00
N LEU A 49 6.46 12.47 -0.63
CA LEU A 49 5.34 13.11 -1.32
C LEU A 49 5.48 14.64 -1.28
N ALA A 50 5.65 15.22 -0.10
CA ALA A 50 5.79 16.66 0.05
C ALA A 50 7.05 17.20 -0.62
N LYS A 51 8.17 16.46 -0.58
CA LYS A 51 9.40 16.83 -1.30
C LYS A 51 9.19 16.92 -2.82
N MET A 52 8.42 16.01 -3.40
CA MET A 52 8.06 16.07 -4.82
C MET A 52 7.10 17.22 -5.15
N GLN A 53 6.20 17.55 -4.21
CA GLN A 53 5.13 18.52 -4.42
C GLN A 53 5.45 19.96 -4.02
N SER A 54 6.50 20.17 -3.23
CA SER A 54 6.88 21.47 -2.69
C SER A 54 8.39 21.72 -2.75
N PRO A 55 9.01 21.66 -3.95
CA PRO A 55 10.46 21.78 -4.09
C PRO A 55 11.01 23.15 -3.65
N LEU A 56 10.17 24.17 -3.56
CA LEU A 56 10.54 25.52 -3.14
C LEU A 56 10.51 25.71 -1.61
N PHE A 57 9.80 24.85 -0.88
CA PHE A 57 9.65 24.94 0.57
C PHE A 57 10.46 23.82 1.23
N LEU A 58 11.69 24.12 1.62
CA LEU A 58 12.62 23.12 2.20
C LEU A 58 12.07 22.41 3.45
N GLU A 59 11.23 23.10 4.23
CA GLU A 59 10.67 22.57 5.47
C GLU A 59 9.33 21.84 5.29
N ALA A 60 8.67 21.99 4.14
CA ALA A 60 7.36 21.38 3.88
C ALA A 60 7.36 19.84 4.00
N PRO A 61 8.41 19.10 3.60
CA PRO A 61 8.51 17.66 3.83
C PRO A 61 8.41 17.26 5.30
N ILE A 62 9.10 17.98 6.19
CA ILE A 62 9.11 17.67 7.62
C ILE A 62 7.74 17.98 8.23
N TYR A 63 7.17 19.16 7.94
CA TYR A 63 5.85 19.53 8.46
C TYR A 63 4.73 18.60 7.96
N SER A 64 4.77 18.19 6.70
CA SER A 64 3.80 17.23 6.14
C SER A 64 3.88 15.88 6.84
N SER A 65 5.11 15.42 7.13
CA SER A 65 5.35 14.15 7.80
C SER A 65 4.91 14.18 9.26
N ILE A 66 5.19 15.28 9.98
CA ILE A 66 4.73 15.47 11.36
C ILE A 66 3.20 15.54 11.41
N ALA A 67 2.56 16.29 10.50
CA ALA A 67 1.11 16.36 10.43
C ALA A 67 0.50 14.98 10.19
N ALA A 68 1.04 14.19 9.26
CA ALA A 68 0.58 12.83 8.98
C ALA A 68 0.80 11.87 10.16
N LEU A 69 1.92 11.99 10.87
CA LEU A 69 2.24 11.19 12.05
C LEU A 69 1.25 11.47 13.19
N ILE A 70 0.96 12.75 13.46
CA ILE A 70 -0.01 13.15 14.47
C ILE A 70 -1.38 12.58 14.08
N THR A 71 -1.78 12.72 12.82
CA THR A 71 -3.15 12.37 12.41
C THR A 71 -3.40 10.87 12.46
N ILE A 72 -2.44 10.03 12.06
CA ILE A 72 -2.60 8.59 12.20
C ILE A 72 -2.66 8.15 13.68
N LEU A 73 -1.84 8.74 14.56
CA LEU A 73 -1.88 8.44 15.99
C LEU A 73 -3.24 8.81 16.61
N PHE A 74 -3.75 10.01 16.31
CA PHE A 74 -5.06 10.42 16.81
C PHE A 74 -6.21 9.60 16.21
N LEU A 75 -6.11 9.19 14.94
CA LEU A 75 -7.11 8.32 14.31
C LEU A 75 -7.19 6.95 14.99
N THR A 76 -6.05 6.33 15.32
CA THR A 76 -6.01 5.01 15.97
C THR A 76 -6.66 4.99 17.37
N TYR A 77 -6.73 6.12 18.06
CA TYR A 77 -7.35 6.22 19.38
C TYR A 77 -8.69 6.98 19.37
N ALA A 78 -9.25 7.29 18.19
CA ALA A 78 -10.51 8.02 18.09
C ALA A 78 -11.71 7.05 18.22
N ASP A 79 -12.42 7.13 19.34
CA ASP A 79 -13.58 6.26 19.60
C ASP A 79 -14.83 6.61 18.76
N PHE A 80 -14.93 7.85 18.27
CA PHE A 80 -16.11 8.36 17.57
C PHE A 80 -15.82 8.65 16.10
N TRP A 81 -16.71 8.19 15.20
CA TRP A 81 -16.60 8.42 13.75
C TRP A 81 -16.61 9.91 13.37
N ILE A 82 -17.30 10.77 14.14
CA ILE A 82 -17.31 12.22 13.91
C ILE A 82 -15.93 12.81 14.21
N LEU A 83 -15.30 12.35 15.31
CA LEU A 83 -13.97 12.79 15.71
C LEU A 83 -12.93 12.39 14.66
N SER A 84 -12.95 11.14 14.19
CA SER A 84 -12.02 10.67 13.14
C SER A 84 -12.16 11.45 11.84
N LEU A 85 -13.39 11.74 11.39
CA LEU A 85 -13.63 12.58 10.22
C LEU A 85 -13.11 14.01 10.40
N SER A 86 -13.29 14.60 11.59
CA SER A 86 -12.78 15.94 11.88
C SER A 86 -11.24 16.00 11.89
N ILE A 87 -10.58 15.00 12.50
CA ILE A 87 -9.12 14.88 12.50
C ILE A 87 -8.59 14.77 11.07
N LEU A 88 -9.22 13.91 10.27
CA LEU A 88 -8.86 13.74 8.86
C LEU A 88 -9.08 15.04 8.07
N ALA A 89 -10.22 15.72 8.26
CA ALA A 89 -10.49 16.98 7.58
C ALA A 89 -9.45 18.06 7.91
N VAL A 90 -9.08 18.21 9.18
CA VAL A 90 -8.02 19.15 9.61
C VAL A 90 -6.67 18.76 8.98
N SER A 91 -6.31 17.47 8.98
CA SER A 91 -5.11 16.98 8.32
C SER A 91 -5.06 17.37 6.85
N LEU A 92 -6.15 17.15 6.11
CA LEU A 92 -6.21 17.43 4.68
C LEU A 92 -6.14 18.92 4.38
N ILE A 93 -6.74 19.76 5.22
CA ILE A 93 -6.62 21.21 5.13
C ILE A 93 -5.16 21.63 5.34
N CYS A 94 -4.48 21.11 6.37
CA CYS A 94 -3.06 21.37 6.58
C CYS A 94 -2.23 20.96 5.35
N GLN A 95 -2.42 19.73 4.86
CA GLN A 95 -1.68 19.23 3.69
C GLN A 95 -1.95 20.08 2.43
N TYR A 96 -3.16 20.59 2.24
CA TYR A 96 -3.51 21.46 1.12
C TYR A 96 -2.66 22.73 1.07
N PHE A 97 -2.36 23.31 2.23
CA PHE A 97 -1.51 24.51 2.32
C PHE A 97 -0.02 24.21 2.18
N LEU A 98 0.43 23.01 2.55
CA LEU A 98 1.82 22.60 2.41
C LEU A 98 2.20 22.23 0.97
N MET A 99 1.27 21.68 0.18
CA MET A 99 1.52 21.30 -1.21
C MET A 99 1.48 22.54 -2.12
N SER A 100 2.48 22.74 -2.98
CA SER A 100 2.57 23.93 -3.86
C SER A 100 2.31 23.65 -5.33
N THR A 101 2.80 22.53 -5.86
CA THR A 101 2.74 22.24 -7.31
C THR A 101 1.35 21.77 -7.75
N GLN A 102 0.81 20.74 -7.10
CA GLN A 102 -0.47 20.12 -7.44
C GLN A 102 -1.29 19.85 -6.17
N LYS A 103 -1.86 20.91 -5.60
CA LYS A 103 -2.46 20.90 -4.25
C LYS A 103 -3.47 19.77 -4.05
N LEU A 104 -4.47 19.70 -4.94
CA LEU A 104 -5.57 18.75 -4.83
C LEU A 104 -5.08 17.30 -4.95
N LEU A 105 -4.23 17.01 -5.93
CA LEU A 105 -3.66 15.67 -6.11
C LEU A 105 -2.78 15.28 -4.91
N GLY A 106 -1.97 16.19 -4.39
CA GLY A 106 -1.18 15.97 -3.18
C GLY A 106 -2.00 15.64 -1.96
N THR A 107 -3.07 16.40 -1.73
CA THR A 107 -3.99 16.11 -0.63
C THR A 107 -4.69 14.78 -0.79
N LEU A 108 -5.06 14.40 -2.02
CA LEU A 108 -5.68 13.10 -2.30
C LEU A 108 -4.69 11.96 -2.03
N TYR A 109 -3.44 12.08 -2.48
CA TYR A 109 -2.41 11.08 -2.17
C TYR A 109 -2.11 11.01 -0.67
N SER A 110 -2.04 12.14 0.03
CA SER A 110 -1.89 12.18 1.48
C SER A 110 -3.05 11.46 2.19
N MET A 111 -4.29 11.68 1.75
CA MET A 111 -5.47 10.97 2.26
C MET A 111 -5.33 9.45 2.09
N ILE A 112 -4.92 8.99 0.90
CA ILE A 112 -4.74 7.56 0.62
C ILE A 112 -3.66 6.95 1.50
N ILE A 113 -2.53 7.65 1.71
CA ILE A 113 -1.44 7.16 2.55
C ILE A 113 -1.87 7.05 4.02
N ILE A 114 -2.53 8.08 4.57
CA ILE A 114 -3.01 8.09 5.96
C ILE A 114 -4.03 6.97 6.17
N LEU A 115 -5.04 6.89 5.29
CA LEU A 115 -6.07 5.85 5.39
C LEU A 115 -5.49 4.46 5.21
N GLY A 116 -4.57 4.26 4.26
CA GLY A 116 -3.91 2.96 4.05
C GLY A 116 -3.16 2.48 5.30
N GLY A 117 -2.45 3.38 5.98
CA GLY A 117 -1.79 3.07 7.25
C GLY A 117 -2.79 2.75 8.35
N PHE A 118 -3.82 3.59 8.54
CA PHE A 118 -4.87 3.40 9.53
C PHE A 118 -5.59 2.04 9.35
N TYR A 119 -6.03 1.73 8.12
CA TYR A 119 -6.75 0.49 7.84
C TYR A 119 -5.89 -0.76 8.07
N ILE A 120 -4.57 -0.75 7.80
CA ILE A 120 -3.73 -1.91 8.11
C ILE A 120 -3.70 -2.21 9.62
N ILE A 121 -3.73 -1.17 10.45
CA ILE A 121 -3.75 -1.32 11.92
C ILE A 121 -5.10 -1.89 12.36
N GLU A 122 -6.21 -1.31 11.91
CA GLU A 122 -7.57 -1.77 12.22
C GLU A 122 -7.81 -3.21 11.72
N LEU A 123 -7.44 -3.50 10.46
CA LEU A 123 -7.59 -4.84 9.89
C LEU A 123 -6.82 -5.90 10.69
N ARG A 124 -5.64 -5.56 11.23
CA ARG A 124 -4.87 -6.49 12.06
C ARG A 124 -5.52 -6.72 13.42
N GLY A 125 -6.17 -5.69 13.97
CA GLY A 125 -6.91 -5.73 15.23
C GLY A 125 -8.20 -6.56 15.12
N ASP A 126 -9.00 -6.28 14.10
CA ASP A 126 -10.33 -6.88 13.91
C ASP A 126 -10.26 -8.30 13.33
N PHE A 127 -9.41 -8.53 12.33
CA PHE A 127 -9.41 -9.75 11.52
C PHE A 127 -8.18 -10.64 11.71
N GLY A 128 -7.25 -10.23 12.58
CA GLY A 128 -6.09 -11.05 12.91
C GLY A 128 -4.98 -11.08 11.85
N ILE A 129 -3.98 -11.93 12.08
CA ILE A 129 -2.74 -11.95 11.28
C ILE A 129 -2.97 -12.54 9.90
N LEU A 130 -3.76 -13.61 9.82
CA LEU A 130 -3.95 -14.37 8.60
C LEU A 130 -4.63 -13.51 7.53
N PHE A 131 -5.58 -12.65 7.94
CA PHE A 131 -6.25 -11.72 7.04
C PHE A 131 -5.28 -10.67 6.48
N VAL A 132 -4.50 -10.01 7.34
CA VAL A 132 -3.53 -9.00 6.88
C VAL A 132 -2.41 -9.64 6.05
N ALA A 133 -1.94 -10.83 6.43
CA ALA A 133 -0.99 -11.59 5.64
C ALA A 133 -1.55 -11.94 4.26
N TRP A 134 -2.83 -12.31 4.17
CA TRP A 134 -3.50 -12.52 2.88
C TRP A 134 -3.52 -11.25 2.02
N VAL A 135 -3.91 -10.10 2.57
CA VAL A 135 -3.92 -8.82 1.84
C VAL A 135 -2.52 -8.47 1.32
N VAL A 136 -1.50 -8.59 2.16
CA VAL A 136 -0.11 -8.30 1.78
C VAL A 136 0.40 -9.30 0.73
N CYS A 137 0.15 -10.60 0.93
CA CYS A 137 0.49 -11.63 -0.05
C CYS A 137 -0.22 -11.41 -1.39
N LEU A 138 -1.49 -10.99 -1.37
CA LEU A 138 -2.24 -10.67 -2.58
C LEU A 138 -1.53 -9.58 -3.37
N VAL A 139 -1.16 -8.46 -2.75
CA VAL A 139 -0.43 -7.36 -3.40
C VAL A 139 0.91 -7.84 -3.97
N ILE A 140 1.71 -8.58 -3.18
CA ILE A 140 3.02 -9.09 -3.61
C ILE A 140 2.88 -10.03 -4.81
N VAL A 141 1.93 -10.97 -4.74
CA VAL A 141 1.68 -11.94 -5.82
C VAL A 141 1.19 -11.20 -7.07
N THR A 142 0.26 -10.26 -6.96
CA THR A 142 -0.24 -9.53 -8.12
C THR A 142 0.82 -8.69 -8.81
N ASP A 143 1.69 -8.02 -8.06
CA ASP A 143 2.81 -7.25 -8.62
C ASP A 143 3.84 -8.16 -9.29
N THR A 144 4.16 -9.29 -8.66
CA THR A 144 5.13 -10.25 -9.17
C THR A 144 4.63 -10.91 -10.46
N PHE A 145 3.41 -11.44 -10.44
CA PHE A 145 2.80 -12.05 -11.62
C PHE A 145 2.58 -11.02 -12.73
N GLY A 146 2.13 -9.81 -12.39
CA GLY A 146 1.97 -8.74 -13.37
C GLY A 146 3.27 -8.36 -14.06
N TYR A 147 4.38 -8.29 -13.32
CA TYR A 147 5.71 -8.05 -13.87
C TYR A 147 6.18 -9.19 -14.79
N PHE A 148 6.11 -10.44 -14.32
CA PHE A 148 6.58 -11.58 -15.09
C PHE A 148 5.70 -11.86 -16.31
N GLY A 149 4.38 -11.87 -16.16
CA GLY A 149 3.45 -12.08 -17.26
C GLY A 149 3.53 -10.97 -18.30
N GLY A 150 3.66 -9.71 -17.86
CA GLY A 150 3.86 -8.58 -18.77
C GLY A 150 5.17 -8.64 -19.56
N ARG A 151 6.24 -9.14 -18.94
CA ARG A 151 7.58 -9.26 -19.55
C ARG A 151 7.77 -10.51 -20.41
N LEU A 152 7.13 -11.62 -20.05
CA LEU A 152 7.27 -12.91 -20.75
C LEU A 152 6.33 -13.06 -21.94
N LEU A 153 5.05 -12.73 -21.76
CA LEU A 153 4.05 -12.87 -22.82
C LEU A 153 4.11 -11.71 -23.81
N GLY A 154 4.45 -10.51 -23.32
CA GLY A 154 4.32 -9.29 -24.11
C GLY A 154 2.86 -9.02 -24.53
N GLY A 155 2.63 -7.93 -25.27
CA GLY A 155 1.29 -7.61 -25.77
C GLY A 155 1.03 -6.12 -25.89
N PRO A 156 -0.19 -5.73 -26.31
CA PRO A 156 -0.57 -4.32 -26.43
C PRO A 156 -0.44 -3.62 -25.08
N LYS A 157 0.11 -2.41 -25.11
CA LYS A 157 0.25 -1.56 -23.93
C LYS A 157 -1.13 -1.15 -23.45
N PHE A 158 -1.37 -1.27 -22.15
CA PHE A 158 -2.66 -0.92 -21.57
C PHE A 158 -2.81 0.60 -21.43
N PHE A 159 -1.77 1.29 -20.95
CA PHE A 159 -1.76 2.74 -20.78
C PHE A 159 -0.48 3.37 -21.32
N ILE A 160 -0.55 4.02 -22.48
CA ILE A 160 0.62 4.70 -23.06
C ILE A 160 0.87 6.06 -22.37
N SER A 161 -0.18 6.73 -21.89
CA SER A 161 -0.11 8.09 -21.35
C SER A 161 0.36 8.20 -19.89
N ILE A 162 0.03 7.23 -19.04
CA ILE A 162 0.29 7.28 -17.59
C ILE A 162 1.42 6.32 -17.18
N SER A 163 1.49 5.12 -17.78
CA SER A 163 2.51 4.12 -17.43
C SER A 163 2.99 3.34 -18.68
N PRO A 164 4.04 3.82 -19.38
CA PRO A 164 4.42 3.38 -20.73
C PRO A 164 4.86 1.90 -20.85
N ASN A 165 4.99 1.20 -19.73
CA ASN A 165 5.48 -0.18 -19.63
C ASN A 165 4.42 -1.19 -19.17
N LYS A 166 3.19 -0.78 -18.78
CA LYS A 166 2.11 -1.72 -18.40
C LYS A 166 1.47 -2.37 -19.64
N THR A 167 1.32 -3.69 -19.64
CA THR A 167 0.71 -4.48 -20.73
C THR A 167 -0.56 -5.20 -20.27
N TRP A 168 -1.51 -5.44 -21.18
CA TRP A 168 -2.71 -6.23 -20.88
C TRP A 168 -2.40 -7.65 -20.39
N ALA A 169 -1.36 -8.27 -20.95
CA ALA A 169 -0.90 -9.58 -20.50
C ALA A 169 -0.45 -9.56 -19.03
N GLY A 170 0.20 -8.47 -18.60
CA GLY A 170 0.53 -8.25 -17.19
C GLY A 170 -0.71 -8.19 -16.31
N VAL A 171 -1.73 -7.41 -16.70
CA VAL A 171 -3.00 -7.29 -15.95
C VAL A 171 -3.67 -8.66 -15.78
N LEU A 172 -3.81 -9.43 -16.86
CA LEU A 172 -4.43 -10.76 -16.81
C LEU A 172 -3.63 -11.75 -15.97
N SER A 173 -2.30 -11.71 -16.04
CA SER A 173 -1.45 -12.55 -15.19
C SER A 173 -1.54 -12.18 -13.71
N GLY A 174 -1.69 -10.89 -13.40
CA GLY A 174 -1.95 -10.39 -12.04
C GLY A 174 -3.28 -10.94 -11.50
N TRP A 175 -4.34 -10.94 -12.31
CA TRP A 175 -5.61 -11.57 -11.94
C TRP A 175 -5.42 -13.04 -11.61
N ALA A 176 -4.76 -13.81 -12.50
CA ALA A 176 -4.47 -15.22 -12.25
C ALA A 176 -3.68 -15.45 -10.94
N GLY A 177 -2.73 -14.57 -10.62
CA GLY A 177 -2.01 -14.59 -9.35
C GLY A 177 -2.93 -14.35 -8.14
N ALA A 178 -3.83 -13.36 -8.21
CA ALA A 178 -4.80 -13.08 -7.16
C ALA A 178 -5.74 -14.27 -6.90
N PHE A 179 -6.20 -14.93 -7.97
CA PHE A 179 -7.00 -16.16 -7.89
C PHE A 179 -6.26 -17.25 -7.12
N LEU A 180 -5.02 -17.56 -7.53
CA LEU A 180 -4.21 -18.62 -6.91
C LEU A 180 -3.92 -18.32 -5.44
N CYS A 181 -3.57 -17.07 -5.12
CA CYS A 181 -3.32 -16.64 -3.74
C CYS A 181 -4.56 -16.82 -2.86
N THR A 182 -5.71 -16.34 -3.34
CA THR A 182 -6.98 -16.44 -2.59
C THR A 182 -7.42 -17.88 -2.41
N TYR A 183 -7.30 -18.71 -3.45
CA TYR A 183 -7.63 -20.15 -3.38
C TYR A 183 -6.76 -20.87 -2.34
N PHE A 184 -5.46 -20.60 -2.33
CA PHE A 184 -4.53 -21.19 -1.35
C PHE A 184 -4.94 -20.84 0.09
N PHE A 185 -5.19 -19.56 0.39
CA PHE A 185 -5.60 -19.16 1.75
C PHE A 185 -6.95 -19.75 2.18
N MET A 186 -7.86 -20.02 1.24
CA MET A 186 -9.12 -20.71 1.53
C MET A 186 -8.90 -22.17 1.94
N GLU A 187 -8.02 -22.90 1.26
CA GLU A 187 -7.72 -24.30 1.58
C GLU A 187 -7.08 -24.45 2.97
N PHE A 188 -6.27 -23.46 3.38
CA PHE A 188 -5.69 -23.38 4.72
C PHE A 188 -6.67 -22.95 5.81
N ASN A 189 -7.97 -22.81 5.51
CA ASN A 189 -8.99 -22.40 6.47
C ASN A 189 -8.66 -21.06 7.16
N ALA A 190 -7.94 -20.16 6.49
CA ALA A 190 -7.53 -18.88 7.05
C ALA A 190 -8.71 -17.92 7.35
N PHE A 191 -9.89 -18.25 6.82
CA PHE A 191 -11.12 -17.47 6.94
C PHE A 191 -12.23 -18.22 7.69
N THR A 192 -11.92 -19.20 8.55
CA THR A 192 -12.93 -20.01 9.27
C THR A 192 -13.95 -19.20 10.06
N ASP A 193 -13.58 -18.00 10.50
CA ASP A 193 -14.44 -17.10 11.26
C ASP A 193 -15.27 -16.14 10.38
N PHE A 194 -15.04 -16.14 9.06
CA PHE A 194 -15.76 -15.29 8.11
C PHE A 194 -16.95 -16.01 7.49
N THR A 195 -18.13 -15.43 7.65
CA THR A 195 -19.38 -15.81 6.94
C THR A 195 -19.43 -15.29 5.49
N LEU A 196 -18.29 -14.86 4.94
CA LEU A 196 -18.20 -14.37 3.56
C LEU A 196 -17.97 -15.57 2.63
N ASN A 197 -18.90 -15.75 1.69
CA ASN A 197 -18.85 -16.82 0.70
C ASN A 197 -17.60 -16.70 -0.19
N ALA A 198 -17.04 -17.79 -0.71
CA ALA A 198 -15.81 -17.75 -1.50
C ALA A 198 -15.88 -16.76 -2.69
N GLN A 199 -17.08 -16.57 -3.23
CA GLN A 199 -17.37 -15.60 -4.29
C GLN A 199 -17.17 -14.14 -3.85
N THR A 200 -17.45 -13.76 -2.60
CA THR A 200 -17.33 -12.37 -2.14
C THR A 200 -15.87 -11.99 -1.85
N LEU A 201 -15.09 -12.89 -1.26
CA LEU A 201 -13.64 -12.69 -1.08
C LEU A 201 -12.92 -12.59 -2.43
N PHE A 202 -13.37 -13.37 -3.40
CA PHE A 202 -12.88 -13.32 -4.77
C PHE A 202 -13.21 -11.98 -5.47
N LEU A 203 -14.46 -11.52 -5.41
CA LEU A 203 -14.85 -10.21 -5.96
C LEU A 203 -14.12 -9.06 -5.28
N PHE A 204 -13.87 -9.18 -3.97
CA PHE A 204 -13.08 -8.22 -3.20
C PHE A 204 -11.60 -8.20 -3.64
N ALA A 205 -11.00 -9.37 -3.86
CA ALA A 205 -9.64 -9.48 -4.40
C ALA A 205 -9.50 -8.83 -5.78
N ILE A 206 -10.47 -9.04 -6.68
CA ILE A 206 -10.52 -8.37 -7.98
C ILE A 206 -10.65 -6.86 -7.80
N TYR A 207 -11.54 -6.41 -6.91
CA TYR A 207 -11.76 -4.99 -6.66
C TYR A 207 -10.49 -4.30 -6.12
N LEU A 208 -9.81 -4.91 -5.15
CA LEU A 208 -8.53 -4.43 -4.63
C LEU A 208 -7.47 -4.36 -5.72
N PHE A 209 -7.36 -5.42 -6.54
CA PHE A 209 -6.43 -5.39 -7.67
C PHE A 209 -6.77 -4.27 -8.65
N TRP A 210 -8.06 -4.10 -8.99
CA TRP A 210 -8.52 -3.05 -9.89
C TRP A 210 -8.04 -1.70 -9.38
N LEU A 211 -8.26 -1.38 -8.10
CA LEU A 211 -7.78 -0.13 -7.46
C LEU A 211 -6.26 0.04 -7.50
N THR A 212 -5.47 -1.03 -7.35
CA THR A 212 -3.99 -0.95 -7.41
C THR A 212 -3.44 -0.90 -8.83
N SER A 213 -4.24 -1.25 -9.84
CA SER A 213 -3.79 -1.43 -11.22
C SER A 213 -3.78 -0.15 -12.07
N TRP A 214 -4.27 0.98 -11.54
CA TRP A 214 -4.20 2.31 -12.17
C TRP A 214 -2.80 2.92 -12.01
#